data_AF-A0A8T4PU19-F1
#
_entry.id   AF-A0A8T4PU19-F1
#
_cell.length_a   1.000
_cell.length_b   1.000
_cell.length_c   1.000
_cell.angle_alpha   90.00
_cell.angle_beta   90.00
_cell.angle_gamma   90.00
#
_symmetry.space_group_name_H-M   'P 1'
#
loop_
_entity.id
_entity.type
_entity.pdbx_description
1 polymer ?
#
loop_
_entity_poly.entity_id
_entity_poly.type
_entity_poly.pdbx_seq_one_letter_code
_entity_poly.pdbx_strand_id
1 'polypeptide(L)'
;MKRNKNPFFIGFPSLMLFFLFVLAGCTQPPEQKEGTNPAVAECNALLKSDWNAGFECVLSLEDKLARAADCQALENLDNPDPDSGLTDFKSLCAIKVATAQGDSAACSSIASFSEQETLAARNTCFMGVAQAKKDPALCEKMVSAQGKTGKGTQEYELCMIGVATKASDCNALSSLSAKDSCINSIAKKTEDAQLCQEISSRDTQYNCVQYLASVKKDWTLCNALDQPNADACIQIIAIQTRNAGLCDQIETSRLREGCKNLVRA
;
A
#
# COMPACT_ATOMS: atom_id res chain seq x y z
N MET A 1 36.74 -1.20 29.76
CA MET A 1 36.56 0.09 29.05
C MET A 1 36.01 -0.23 27.66
N LYS A 2 34.69 -0.34 27.46
CA LYS A 2 33.71 0.69 27.10
C LYS A 2 34.14 1.62 25.94
N ARG A 3 33.55 1.38 24.76
CA ARG A 3 32.95 2.30 23.75
C ARG A 3 32.55 1.40 22.56
N ASN A 4 31.37 0.81 22.51
CA ASN A 4 30.07 1.38 22.14
C ASN A 4 30.15 2.42 20.99
N LYS A 5 29.76 2.01 19.79
CA LYS A 5 29.33 2.87 18.68
C LYS A 5 28.00 2.33 18.16
N ASN A 6 27.02 3.22 18.17
CA ASN A 6 25.60 3.03 17.89
C ASN A 6 25.29 2.61 16.44
N PRO A 7 24.08 2.07 16.21
CA PRO A 7 23.63 1.56 14.91
C PRO A 7 23.20 2.67 13.94
N PHE A 8 23.41 2.38 12.66
CA PHE A 8 22.86 3.10 11.51
C PHE A 8 21.33 3.10 11.56
N PHE A 9 20.74 4.29 11.75
CA PHE A 9 19.33 4.57 11.50
C PHE A 9 19.19 4.92 10.02
N ILE A 10 18.63 4.04 9.20
CA ILE A 10 18.20 4.36 7.84
C ILE A 10 16.74 4.81 7.97
N GLY A 11 16.55 6.12 8.06
CA GLY A 11 15.23 6.74 8.01
C GLY A 11 14.63 6.60 6.62
N PHE A 12 13.33 6.27 6.58
CA PHE A 12 12.48 6.25 5.40
C PHE A 12 11.63 7.55 5.37
N PRO A 13 12.08 8.66 4.73
CA PRO A 13 11.16 9.76 4.40
C PRO A 13 11.06 10.06 2.89
N SER A 14 11.80 9.38 2.02
CA SER A 14 11.92 9.83 0.61
C SER A 14 10.72 9.50 -0.31
N LEU A 15 9.81 8.59 0.07
CA LEU A 15 8.65 8.25 -0.77
C LEU A 15 7.44 9.18 -0.56
N MET A 16 7.26 9.75 0.63
CA MET A 16 6.23 10.78 0.87
C MET A 16 6.64 12.16 0.35
N LEU A 17 7.94 12.45 0.31
CA LEU A 17 8.46 13.68 -0.31
C LEU A 17 8.34 13.67 -1.84
N PHE A 18 8.34 12.50 -2.48
CA PHE A 18 8.10 12.40 -3.93
C PHE A 18 6.65 12.77 -4.31
N PHE A 19 5.65 12.39 -3.50
CA PHE A 19 4.27 12.83 -3.70
C PHE A 19 4.07 14.33 -3.39
N LEU A 20 4.84 14.89 -2.45
CA LEU A 20 4.81 16.33 -2.17
C LEU A 20 5.51 17.17 -3.26
N PHE A 21 6.53 16.63 -3.95
CA PHE A 21 7.23 17.35 -5.02
C PHE A 21 6.42 17.42 -6.32
N VAL A 22 5.61 16.40 -6.63
CA VAL A 22 4.71 16.43 -7.81
C VAL A 22 3.58 17.46 -7.65
N LEU A 23 3.18 17.78 -6.40
CA LEU A 23 2.18 18.82 -6.12
C LEU A 23 2.79 20.21 -5.86
N ALA A 24 4.06 20.31 -5.42
CA ALA A 24 4.72 21.58 -5.14
C ALA A 24 5.42 22.23 -6.35
N GLY A 25 5.49 21.57 -7.51
CA GLY A 25 6.08 22.10 -8.75
C GLY A 25 5.34 23.29 -9.38
N CYS A 26 4.17 23.68 -8.89
CA CYS A 26 3.42 24.85 -9.36
C CYS A 26 3.87 26.16 -8.67
N THR A 27 5.14 26.54 -8.77
CA THR A 27 5.58 27.90 -8.38
C THR A 27 6.46 28.56 -9.44
N GLN A 28 5.84 28.92 -10.56
CA GLN A 28 6.13 30.19 -11.23
C GLN A 28 4.81 30.85 -11.64
N PRO A 29 4.69 32.19 -11.55
CA PRO A 29 3.47 32.88 -11.93
C PRO A 29 3.38 32.99 -13.46
N PRO A 30 2.28 32.60 -14.11
CA PRO A 30 2.03 33.03 -15.47
C PRO A 30 1.00 34.16 -15.47
N GLU A 31 1.28 35.17 -16.29
CA GLU A 31 0.23 35.96 -16.91
C GLU A 31 -0.82 35.02 -17.52
N GLN A 32 -2.06 35.47 -17.41
CA GLN A 32 -3.30 34.75 -17.66
C GLN A 32 -3.29 33.94 -18.97
N LYS A 33 -3.51 32.62 -18.84
CA LYS A 33 -4.18 31.83 -19.87
C LYS A 33 -5.43 31.20 -19.27
N GLU A 34 -6.57 31.57 -19.82
CA GLU A 34 -7.90 31.11 -19.44
C GLU A 34 -8.06 29.62 -19.77
N GLY A 35 -8.52 28.83 -18.79
CA GLY A 35 -8.83 27.41 -18.98
C GLY A 35 -8.59 26.47 -17.80
N THR A 36 -8.26 26.95 -16.59
CA THR A 36 -8.11 26.05 -15.44
C THR A 36 -9.48 25.64 -14.89
N ASN A 37 -9.65 24.33 -14.65
CA ASN A 37 -10.85 23.79 -14.01
C ASN A 37 -11.06 24.49 -12.65
N PRO A 38 -12.23 25.12 -12.43
CA PRO A 38 -12.47 25.91 -11.22
C PRO A 38 -12.28 25.11 -9.92
N ALA A 39 -12.53 23.79 -9.95
CA ALA A 39 -12.31 22.93 -8.78
C ALA A 39 -10.82 22.74 -8.44
N VAL A 40 -9.94 22.72 -9.45
CA VAL A 40 -8.48 22.65 -9.26
C VAL A 40 -7.96 23.98 -8.72
N ALA A 41 -8.46 25.10 -9.24
CA ALA A 41 -8.12 26.44 -8.75
C ALA A 41 -8.56 26.62 -7.28
N GLU A 42 -9.74 26.09 -6.92
CA GLU A 42 -10.27 26.09 -5.55
C GLU A 42 -9.40 25.26 -4.59
N CYS A 43 -9.07 24.00 -4.93
CA CYS A 43 -8.19 23.19 -4.07
C CYS A 43 -6.78 23.81 -3.91
N ASN A 44 -6.24 24.42 -4.98
CA ASN A 44 -4.94 25.11 -4.91
C ASN A 44 -4.99 26.36 -4.03
N ALA A 45 -6.08 27.11 -4.05
CA ALA A 45 -6.29 28.23 -3.14
C ALA A 45 -6.37 27.73 -1.69
N LEU A 46 -7.09 26.63 -1.45
CA LEU A 46 -7.20 26.00 -0.13
C LEU A 46 -5.85 25.51 0.39
N LEU A 47 -5.05 24.80 -0.41
CA LEU A 47 -3.71 24.35 -0.01
C LEU A 47 -2.79 25.50 0.44
N LYS A 48 -2.94 26.68 -0.16
CA LYS A 48 -2.17 27.88 0.20
C LYS A 48 -2.65 28.53 1.49
N SER A 49 -3.94 28.42 1.82
CA SER A 49 -4.53 29.04 3.01
C SER A 49 -4.61 28.10 4.22
N ASP A 50 -4.91 26.82 3.99
CA ASP A 50 -5.11 25.77 4.99
C ASP A 50 -4.71 24.41 4.39
N TRP A 51 -3.59 23.88 4.88
CA TRP A 51 -3.01 22.65 4.35
C TRP A 51 -3.92 21.43 4.51
N ASN A 52 -4.67 21.30 5.61
CA ASN A 52 -5.54 20.15 5.85
C ASN A 52 -6.78 20.21 4.94
N ALA A 53 -7.41 21.38 4.84
CA ALA A 53 -8.56 21.58 3.96
C ALA A 53 -8.18 21.41 2.49
N GLY A 54 -6.99 21.89 2.10
CA GLY A 54 -6.44 21.67 0.77
C GLY A 54 -6.18 20.19 0.48
N PHE A 55 -5.64 19.45 1.44
CA PHE A 55 -5.38 18.01 1.29
C PHE A 55 -6.68 17.20 1.17
N GLU A 56 -7.69 17.46 2.00
CA GLU A 56 -9.01 16.81 1.87
C GLU A 56 -9.69 17.18 0.54
N CYS A 57 -9.53 18.43 0.07
CA CYS A 57 -10.01 18.85 -1.24
C CYS A 57 -9.37 18.01 -2.35
N VAL A 58 -8.05 17.81 -2.31
CA VAL A 58 -7.32 16.96 -3.27
C VAL A 58 -7.81 15.52 -3.24
N LEU A 59 -8.00 14.92 -2.06
CA LEU A 59 -8.53 13.55 -1.94
C LEU A 59 -9.96 13.43 -2.51
N SER A 60 -10.84 14.38 -2.19
CA SER A 60 -12.17 14.45 -2.77
C SER A 60 -12.13 14.69 -4.29
N LEU A 61 -11.15 15.46 -4.77
CA LEU A 61 -10.94 15.69 -6.19
C LEU A 61 -10.44 14.41 -6.89
N GLU A 62 -9.60 13.61 -6.23
CA GLU A 62 -9.16 12.30 -6.73
C GLU A 62 -10.32 11.32 -6.89
N ASP A 63 -11.26 11.30 -5.95
CA ASP A 63 -12.50 10.51 -6.04
C ASP A 63 -13.44 10.99 -7.14
N LYS A 64 -13.46 12.30 -7.42
CA LYS A 64 -14.26 12.88 -8.52
C LYS A 64 -13.61 12.63 -9.88
N LEU A 65 -12.30 12.88 -9.99
CA LEU A 65 -11.46 12.63 -11.18
C LEU A 65 -11.29 11.13 -11.49
N ALA A 66 -11.55 10.25 -10.52
CA ALA A 66 -11.64 8.80 -10.76
C ALA A 66 -12.82 8.41 -11.67
N ARG A 67 -13.75 9.32 -11.95
CA ARG A 67 -14.77 9.10 -12.98
C ARG A 67 -14.10 9.22 -14.35
N ALA A 68 -14.17 8.15 -15.13
CA ALA A 68 -13.61 8.07 -16.49
C ALA A 68 -13.98 9.26 -17.40
N ALA A 69 -15.09 9.95 -17.13
CA ALA A 69 -15.54 11.15 -17.84
C ALA A 69 -14.56 12.34 -17.72
N ASP A 70 -13.95 12.55 -16.55
CA ASP A 70 -13.01 13.67 -16.35
C ASP A 70 -11.64 13.36 -16.97
N CYS A 71 -11.32 12.07 -17.07
CA CYS A 71 -10.13 11.56 -17.72
C CYS A 71 -10.14 11.79 -19.25
N GLN A 72 -11.30 11.62 -19.89
CA GLN A 72 -11.47 11.90 -21.33
C GLN A 72 -11.22 13.38 -21.68
N ALA A 73 -11.50 14.31 -20.77
CA ALA A 73 -11.21 15.73 -21.01
C ALA A 73 -9.70 16.01 -21.11
N LEU A 74 -8.87 15.25 -20.39
CA LEU A 74 -7.41 15.38 -20.41
C LEU A 74 -6.77 14.73 -21.65
N GLU A 75 -7.39 13.68 -22.22
CA GLU A 75 -6.91 13.05 -23.46
C GLU A 75 -6.97 14.03 -24.65
N ASN A 76 -7.95 14.92 -24.67
CA ASN A 76 -8.16 15.89 -25.76
C ASN A 76 -7.20 17.11 -25.71
N LEU A 77 -6.31 17.21 -24.73
CA LEU A 77 -5.31 18.29 -24.68
C LEU A 77 -4.14 17.95 -25.60
N ASP A 78 -4.14 18.50 -26.81
CA ASP A 78 -3.03 18.38 -27.76
C ASP A 78 -1.78 19.13 -27.23
N ASN A 79 -0.63 18.44 -27.18
CA ASN A 79 0.70 18.98 -26.86
C ASN A 79 0.80 19.79 -25.55
N PRO A 80 0.69 19.14 -24.38
CA PRO A 80 0.99 19.82 -23.14
C PRO A 80 2.47 20.21 -23.07
N ASP A 81 2.72 21.38 -22.49
CA ASP A 81 4.07 21.87 -22.21
C ASP A 81 4.86 20.81 -21.42
N PRO A 82 6.05 20.38 -21.89
CA PRO A 82 6.82 19.33 -21.23
C PRO A 82 7.18 19.66 -19.77
N ASP A 83 7.29 20.94 -19.41
CA ASP A 83 7.66 21.35 -18.05
C ASP A 83 6.45 21.49 -17.11
N SER A 84 5.23 21.28 -17.61
CA SER A 84 3.99 21.51 -16.84
C SER A 84 3.60 20.37 -15.88
N GLY A 85 4.32 19.25 -15.88
CA GLY A 85 3.95 18.05 -15.13
C GLY A 85 2.67 17.36 -15.64
N LEU A 86 2.08 17.81 -16.76
CA LEU A 86 0.79 17.31 -17.25
C LEU A 86 0.83 15.89 -17.83
N THR A 87 2.00 15.40 -18.23
CA THR A 87 2.17 14.02 -18.74
C THR A 87 2.09 12.98 -17.64
N ASP A 88 2.49 13.32 -16.41
CA ASP A 88 2.28 12.48 -15.23
C ASP A 88 0.78 12.30 -14.99
N PHE A 89 0.01 13.39 -15.14
CA PHE A 89 -1.45 13.34 -15.04
C PHE A 89 -2.09 12.47 -16.14
N LYS A 90 -1.65 12.58 -17.41
CA LYS A 90 -2.15 11.72 -18.49
C LYS A 90 -1.88 10.24 -18.22
N SER A 91 -0.66 9.91 -17.78
CA SER A 91 -0.28 8.53 -17.45
C SER A 91 -1.11 7.98 -16.29
N LEU A 92 -1.27 8.76 -15.21
CA LEU A 92 -2.10 8.38 -14.05
C LEU A 92 -3.56 8.16 -14.44
N CYS A 93 -4.10 9.04 -15.29
CA CYS A 93 -5.45 8.92 -15.81
C CYS A 93 -5.63 7.63 -16.61
N ALA A 94 -4.73 7.36 -17.57
CA ALA A 94 -4.74 6.12 -18.35
C ALA A 94 -4.65 4.87 -17.46
N ILE A 95 -3.79 4.88 -16.44
CA ILE A 95 -3.68 3.80 -15.43
C ILE A 95 -5.02 3.57 -14.72
N LYS A 96 -5.65 4.64 -14.22
CA LYS A 96 -6.92 4.55 -13.47
C LYS A 96 -8.04 4.01 -14.37
N VAL A 97 -8.17 4.53 -15.59
CA VAL A 97 -9.18 4.08 -16.56
C VAL A 97 -8.97 2.61 -16.93
N ALA A 98 -7.75 2.22 -17.30
CA ALA A 98 -7.41 0.84 -17.63
C ALA A 98 -7.70 -0.12 -16.47
N THR A 99 -7.35 0.27 -15.24
CA THR A 99 -7.62 -0.51 -14.03
C THR A 99 -9.12 -0.69 -13.78
N ALA A 100 -9.89 0.41 -13.86
CA ALA A 100 -11.34 0.37 -13.65
C ALA A 100 -12.07 -0.46 -14.70
N GLN A 101 -11.60 -0.44 -15.95
CA GLN A 101 -12.18 -1.21 -17.06
C GLN A 101 -11.64 -2.64 -17.14
N GLY A 102 -10.55 -2.95 -16.43
CA GLY A 102 -9.84 -4.22 -16.59
C GLY A 102 -9.17 -4.37 -17.96
N ASP A 103 -8.86 -3.27 -18.64
CA ASP A 103 -8.26 -3.27 -19.98
C ASP A 103 -6.73 -3.28 -19.92
N SER A 104 -6.16 -4.49 -20.01
CA SER A 104 -4.70 -4.64 -20.02
C SER A 104 -4.04 -4.17 -21.33
N ALA A 105 -4.80 -4.00 -22.42
CA ALA A 105 -4.23 -3.55 -23.69
C ALA A 105 -3.88 -2.05 -23.62
N ALA A 106 -4.72 -1.25 -22.95
CA ALA A 106 -4.46 0.15 -22.67
C ALA A 106 -3.12 0.38 -21.94
N CYS A 107 -2.72 -0.54 -21.06
CA CYS A 107 -1.45 -0.45 -20.34
C CYS A 107 -0.24 -0.38 -21.26
N SER A 108 -0.22 -1.12 -22.37
CA SER A 108 0.91 -1.10 -23.32
C SER A 108 1.03 0.23 -24.09
N SER A 109 -0.06 0.99 -24.19
CA SER A 109 -0.13 2.25 -24.94
C SER A 109 0.32 3.46 -24.12
N ILE A 110 0.54 3.29 -22.82
CA ILE A 110 1.02 4.37 -21.96
C ILE A 110 2.42 4.80 -22.42
N ALA A 111 2.59 6.11 -22.57
CA ALA A 111 3.84 6.77 -22.91
C ALA A 111 4.09 7.93 -21.93
N SER A 112 5.34 8.08 -21.51
CA SER A 112 5.82 9.20 -20.68
C SER A 112 7.04 9.85 -21.35
N PHE A 113 7.60 10.89 -20.72
CA PHE A 113 8.75 11.64 -21.25
C PHE A 113 10.01 10.80 -21.36
N SER A 114 10.26 9.92 -20.38
CA SER A 114 11.39 9.00 -20.41
C SER A 114 10.95 7.55 -20.56
N GLU A 115 11.84 6.72 -21.11
CA GLU A 115 11.64 5.27 -21.21
C GLU A 115 11.46 4.62 -19.83
N GLN A 116 12.19 5.10 -18.82
CA GLN A 116 12.12 4.60 -17.45
C GLN A 116 10.77 4.94 -16.78
N GLU A 117 10.28 6.17 -16.93
CA GLU A 117 8.96 6.56 -16.41
C GLU A 117 7.83 5.85 -17.16
N THR A 118 7.98 5.71 -18.48
CA THR A 118 7.04 4.94 -19.31
C THR A 118 6.94 3.52 -18.79
N LEU A 119 8.08 2.88 -18.51
CA LEU A 119 8.10 1.54 -17.96
C LEU A 119 7.43 1.45 -16.59
N ALA A 120 7.73 2.38 -15.68
CA ALA A 120 7.14 2.41 -14.36
C ALA A 120 5.61 2.59 -14.43
N ALA A 121 5.12 3.47 -15.30
CA ALA A 121 3.70 3.71 -15.52
C ALA A 121 3.00 2.47 -16.09
N ARG A 122 3.62 1.79 -17.07
CA ARG A 122 3.11 0.53 -17.63
C ARG A 122 3.02 -0.58 -16.60
N ASN A 123 4.09 -0.80 -15.83
CA ASN A 123 4.13 -1.79 -14.76
C ASN A 123 3.06 -1.51 -13.70
N THR A 124 2.87 -0.24 -13.33
CA THR A 124 1.82 0.20 -12.39
C THR A 124 0.43 -0.10 -12.95
N CYS A 125 0.20 0.17 -14.24
CA CYS A 125 -1.04 -0.17 -14.92
C CYS A 125 -1.32 -1.68 -14.90
N PHE A 126 -0.35 -2.50 -15.32
CA PHE A 126 -0.51 -3.95 -15.34
C PHE A 126 -0.79 -4.50 -13.94
N MET A 127 -0.09 -4.02 -12.91
CA MET A 127 -0.35 -4.40 -11.53
C MET A 127 -1.79 -4.06 -11.10
N GLY A 128 -2.27 -2.85 -11.39
CA GLY A 128 -3.65 -2.45 -11.07
C GLY A 128 -4.69 -3.33 -11.76
N VAL A 129 -4.55 -3.53 -13.07
CA VAL A 129 -5.44 -4.39 -13.85
C VAL A 129 -5.39 -5.84 -13.37
N ALA A 130 -4.19 -6.37 -13.06
CA ALA A 130 -4.00 -7.71 -12.53
C ALA A 130 -4.77 -7.90 -11.21
N GLN A 131 -4.64 -6.95 -10.28
CA GLN A 131 -5.31 -7.00 -8.98
C GLN A 131 -6.83 -6.88 -9.09
N ALA A 132 -7.33 -6.05 -10.01
CA ALA A 132 -8.75 -5.90 -10.28
C ALA A 132 -9.35 -7.20 -10.85
N LYS A 133 -8.63 -7.87 -11.76
CA LYS A 133 -9.09 -9.10 -12.42
C LYS A 133 -8.75 -10.38 -11.66
N LYS A 134 -7.90 -10.30 -10.63
CA LYS A 134 -7.27 -11.47 -9.98
C LYS A 134 -6.55 -12.38 -10.99
N ASP A 135 -5.88 -11.76 -11.97
CA ASP A 135 -5.20 -12.46 -13.07
C ASP A 135 -3.67 -12.36 -12.93
N PRO A 136 -2.99 -13.41 -12.44
CA PRO A 136 -1.53 -13.40 -12.29
C PRO A 136 -0.78 -13.37 -13.62
N ALA A 137 -1.39 -13.77 -14.75
CA ALA A 137 -0.73 -13.71 -16.05
C ALA A 137 -0.42 -12.27 -16.49
N LEU A 138 -1.13 -11.29 -15.93
CA LEU A 138 -0.85 -9.87 -16.17
C LEU A 138 0.41 -9.39 -15.43
N CYS A 139 0.78 -9.99 -14.30
CA CYS A 139 2.06 -9.69 -13.64
C CYS A 139 3.26 -10.13 -14.50
N GLU A 140 3.11 -11.17 -15.32
CA GLU A 140 4.14 -11.64 -16.26
C GLU A 140 4.41 -10.65 -17.41
N LYS A 141 3.49 -9.69 -17.66
CA LYS A 141 3.68 -8.63 -18.65
C LYS A 141 4.56 -7.49 -18.15
N MET A 142 4.87 -7.45 -16.86
CA MET A 142 5.75 -6.43 -16.28
C MET A 142 7.19 -6.68 -16.71
N VAL A 143 7.93 -5.61 -17.01
CA VAL A 143 9.35 -5.71 -17.39
C VAL A 143 10.25 -4.90 -16.45
N SER A 144 11.48 -5.36 -16.25
CA SER A 144 12.47 -4.66 -15.43
C SER A 144 13.07 -3.47 -16.18
N ALA A 145 13.80 -2.60 -15.49
CA ALA A 145 14.51 -1.47 -16.10
C ALA A 145 15.48 -1.86 -17.23
N GLN A 146 15.87 -3.13 -17.33
CA GLN A 146 16.71 -3.68 -18.40
C GLN A 146 15.91 -4.31 -19.55
N GLY A 147 14.59 -4.11 -19.59
CA GLY A 147 13.70 -4.69 -20.62
C GLY A 147 13.52 -6.21 -20.53
N LYS A 148 13.96 -6.84 -19.43
CA LYS A 148 13.76 -8.27 -19.17
C LYS A 148 12.44 -8.51 -18.44
N THR A 149 12.02 -9.77 -18.34
CA THR A 149 10.87 -10.14 -17.49
C THR A 149 11.04 -9.58 -16.08
N GLY A 150 9.99 -8.97 -15.52
CA GLY A 150 10.01 -8.44 -14.15
C GLY A 150 10.13 -9.51 -13.06
N LYS A 151 10.10 -10.80 -13.42
CA LYS A 151 10.17 -11.91 -12.47
C LYS A 151 11.37 -11.81 -11.53
N GLY A 152 11.10 -11.82 -10.23
CA GLY A 152 12.10 -11.69 -9.17
C GLY A 152 12.44 -10.24 -8.79
N THR A 153 11.83 -9.23 -9.42
CA THR A 153 11.87 -7.86 -8.91
C THR A 153 10.83 -7.64 -7.82
N GLN A 154 11.03 -6.60 -7.01
CA GLN A 154 10.11 -6.24 -5.94
C GLN A 154 8.71 -5.90 -6.47
N GLU A 155 8.62 -5.21 -7.61
CA GLU A 155 7.35 -4.83 -8.24
C GLU A 155 6.56 -6.05 -8.69
N TYR A 156 7.24 -7.04 -9.28
CA TYR A 156 6.60 -8.30 -9.65
C TYR A 156 6.10 -9.06 -8.42
N GLU A 157 6.91 -9.16 -7.35
CA GLU A 157 6.49 -9.82 -6.12
C GLU A 157 5.28 -9.12 -5.48
N LEU A 158 5.22 -7.78 -5.49
CA LEU A 158 4.06 -7.01 -5.04
C LEU A 158 2.81 -7.26 -5.89
N CYS A 159 2.96 -7.35 -7.22
CA CYS A 159 1.86 -7.71 -8.11
C CYS A 159 1.30 -9.10 -7.77
N MET A 160 2.18 -10.09 -7.65
CA MET A 160 1.83 -11.47 -7.31
C MET A 160 1.14 -11.58 -5.94
N ILE A 161 1.60 -10.84 -4.92
CA ILE A 161 0.93 -10.76 -3.61
C ILE A 161 -0.49 -10.18 -3.74
N GLY A 162 -0.68 -9.17 -4.58
CA GLY A 162 -1.97 -8.50 -4.77
C GLY A 162 -3.03 -9.34 -5.48
N VAL A 163 -2.59 -10.21 -6.40
CA VAL A 163 -3.48 -11.12 -7.16
C VAL A 163 -3.72 -12.45 -6.49
N ALA A 164 -2.86 -12.87 -5.56
CA ALA A 164 -2.97 -14.15 -4.88
C ALA A 164 -4.34 -14.32 -4.18
N THR A 165 -4.95 -15.49 -4.39
CA THR A 165 -6.27 -15.85 -3.85
C THR A 165 -6.20 -17.03 -2.88
N LYS A 166 -5.15 -17.83 -2.96
CA LYS A 166 -4.90 -18.99 -2.10
C LYS A 166 -3.40 -19.12 -1.79
N ALA A 167 -3.06 -19.73 -0.65
CA ALA A 167 -1.67 -19.85 -0.19
C ALA A 167 -0.73 -20.49 -1.21
N SER A 168 -1.23 -21.45 -2.01
CA SER A 168 -0.44 -22.08 -3.08
C SER A 168 0.05 -21.10 -4.16
N ASP A 169 -0.64 -19.97 -4.36
CA ASP A 169 -0.24 -18.95 -5.33
C ASP A 169 1.08 -18.27 -4.90
N CYS A 170 1.35 -18.21 -3.59
CA CYS A 170 2.55 -17.63 -3.01
C CYS A 170 3.82 -18.44 -3.33
N ASN A 171 3.70 -19.71 -3.73
CA ASN A 171 4.85 -20.56 -4.02
C ASN A 171 5.70 -20.07 -5.19
N ALA A 172 5.12 -19.27 -6.10
CA ALA A 172 5.80 -18.71 -7.26
C ALA A 172 6.79 -17.58 -6.90
N LEU A 173 6.70 -17.01 -5.68
CA LEU A 173 7.57 -15.93 -5.23
C LEU A 173 8.98 -16.44 -4.95
N SER A 174 9.98 -15.62 -5.23
CA SER A 174 11.39 -15.99 -5.01
C SER A 174 11.85 -15.73 -3.58
N SER A 175 11.47 -14.59 -3.02
CA SER A 175 11.87 -14.17 -1.68
C SER A 175 11.03 -14.85 -0.60
N LEU A 176 11.69 -15.36 0.45
CA LEU A 176 11.00 -15.88 1.64
C LEU A 176 10.12 -14.80 2.29
N SER A 177 10.61 -13.56 2.35
CA SER A 177 9.86 -12.42 2.90
C SER A 177 8.60 -12.11 2.07
N ALA A 178 8.70 -12.22 0.74
CA ALA A 178 7.53 -12.04 -0.14
C ALA A 178 6.52 -13.18 0.03
N LYS A 179 6.98 -14.43 0.18
CA LYS A 179 6.11 -15.58 0.48
C LYS A 179 5.35 -15.38 1.79
N ASP A 180 6.05 -15.04 2.85
CA ASP A 180 5.46 -14.78 4.17
C ASP A 180 4.43 -13.65 4.11
N SER A 181 4.75 -12.57 3.38
CA SER A 181 3.84 -11.43 3.19
C SER A 181 2.59 -11.82 2.38
N CYS A 182 2.76 -12.66 1.36
CA CYS A 182 1.67 -13.21 0.55
C CYS A 182 0.73 -14.07 1.40
N ILE A 183 1.27 -15.03 2.14
CA ILE A 183 0.49 -15.92 3.02
C ILE A 183 -0.25 -15.11 4.09
N ASN A 184 0.42 -14.16 4.73
CA ASN A 184 -0.21 -13.25 5.70
C ASN A 184 -1.38 -12.46 5.09
N SER A 185 -1.23 -11.92 3.88
CA SER A 185 -2.31 -11.21 3.18
C SER A 185 -3.53 -12.10 2.94
N ILE A 186 -3.29 -13.37 2.55
CA ILE A 186 -4.36 -14.34 2.32
C ILE A 186 -5.03 -14.74 3.63
N ALA A 187 -4.25 -15.07 4.67
CA ALA A 187 -4.73 -15.40 6.01
C ALA A 187 -5.66 -14.31 6.57
N LYS A 188 -5.30 -13.03 6.38
CA LYS A 188 -6.11 -11.89 6.81
C LYS A 188 -7.41 -11.75 6.02
N LYS A 189 -7.37 -11.98 4.70
CA LYS A 189 -8.55 -11.87 3.81
C LYS A 189 -9.54 -13.02 4.02
N THR A 190 -9.04 -14.22 4.24
CA THR A 190 -9.87 -15.42 4.45
C THR A 190 -10.19 -15.66 5.92
N GLU A 191 -9.59 -14.86 6.81
CA GLU A 191 -9.59 -15.05 8.25
C GLU A 191 -9.15 -16.46 8.69
N ASP A 192 -8.26 -17.10 7.94
CA ASP A 192 -7.76 -18.45 8.23
C ASP A 192 -6.47 -18.37 9.07
N ALA A 193 -6.58 -18.68 10.36
CA ALA A 193 -5.45 -18.64 11.29
C ALA A 193 -4.44 -19.79 11.07
N GLN A 194 -4.84 -20.88 10.42
CA GLN A 194 -3.92 -21.99 10.14
C GLN A 194 -2.84 -21.55 9.16
N LEU A 195 -3.18 -20.66 8.21
CA LEU A 195 -2.21 -20.09 7.27
C LEU A 195 -1.10 -19.28 7.98
N CYS A 196 -1.36 -18.69 9.15
CA CYS A 196 -0.31 -18.01 9.89
C CYS A 196 0.80 -18.97 10.37
N GLN A 197 0.52 -20.27 10.50
CA GLN A 197 1.52 -21.28 10.89
C GLN A 197 2.49 -21.63 9.75
N GLU A 198 2.12 -21.34 8.51
CA GLU A 198 2.98 -21.54 7.32
C GLU A 198 4.01 -20.43 7.15
N ILE A 199 3.86 -19.31 7.88
CA ILE A 199 4.76 -18.16 7.81
C ILE A 199 6.09 -18.47 8.51
N SER A 200 7.19 -18.31 7.79
CA SER A 200 8.53 -18.65 8.30
C SER A 200 9.11 -17.57 9.22
N SER A 201 8.86 -16.29 8.91
CA SER A 201 9.25 -15.15 9.73
C SER A 201 8.41 -15.07 11.01
N ARG A 202 9.05 -15.23 12.17
CA ARG A 202 8.38 -15.14 13.49
C ARG A 202 7.64 -13.80 13.69
N ASP A 203 8.24 -12.69 13.25
CA ASP A 203 7.61 -11.37 13.38
C ASP A 203 6.35 -11.27 12.50
N THR A 204 6.42 -11.80 11.28
CA THR A 204 5.28 -11.80 10.35
C THR A 204 4.17 -12.74 10.84
N GLN A 205 4.55 -13.91 11.36
CA GLN A 205 3.64 -14.88 11.99
C GLN A 205 2.93 -14.26 13.21
N TYR A 206 3.69 -13.61 14.10
CA TYR A 206 3.12 -12.89 15.24
C TYR A 206 2.07 -11.86 14.81
N ASN A 207 2.42 -11.01 13.84
CA ASN A 207 1.50 -9.98 13.32
C ASN A 207 0.25 -10.60 12.66
N CYS A 208 0.39 -11.75 12.01
CA CYS A 208 -0.72 -12.49 11.41
C CYS A 208 -1.69 -13.02 12.48
N VAL A 209 -1.16 -13.77 13.46
CA VAL A 209 -1.95 -14.36 14.55
C VAL A 209 -2.60 -13.29 15.40
N GLN A 210 -1.85 -12.26 15.81
CA GLN A 210 -2.36 -11.16 16.64
C GLN A 210 -3.51 -10.42 15.96
N TYR A 211 -3.40 -10.14 14.65
CA TYR A 211 -4.47 -9.52 13.89
C TYR A 211 -5.74 -10.39 13.89
N LEU A 212 -5.61 -11.68 13.59
CA LEU A 212 -6.78 -12.59 13.54
C LEU A 212 -7.40 -12.82 14.91
N ALA A 213 -6.60 -12.96 15.97
CA ALA A 213 -7.07 -13.00 17.35
C ALA A 213 -7.87 -11.74 17.69
N SER A 214 -7.39 -10.57 17.25
CA SER A 214 -8.04 -9.28 17.50
C SER A 214 -9.34 -9.10 16.72
N VAL A 215 -9.40 -9.55 15.47
CA VAL A 215 -10.62 -9.48 14.64
C VAL A 215 -11.67 -10.44 15.19
N LYS A 216 -11.28 -11.69 15.47
CA LYS A 216 -12.20 -12.74 15.96
C LYS A 216 -12.54 -12.65 17.44
N LYS A 217 -11.81 -11.82 18.20
CA LYS A 217 -11.86 -11.78 19.68
C LYS A 217 -11.59 -13.14 20.32
N ASP A 218 -10.75 -13.95 19.68
CA ASP A 218 -10.40 -15.31 20.12
C ASP A 218 -8.95 -15.34 20.60
N TRP A 219 -8.78 -15.32 21.93
CA TRP A 219 -7.47 -15.37 22.56
C TRP A 219 -6.79 -16.73 22.39
N THR A 220 -7.53 -17.81 22.10
CA THR A 220 -6.94 -19.15 21.98
C THR A 220 -6.02 -19.26 20.77
N LEU A 221 -6.20 -18.39 19.77
CA LEU A 221 -5.28 -18.25 18.64
C LEU A 221 -3.87 -17.82 19.10
N CYS A 222 -3.75 -17.08 20.20
CA CYS A 222 -2.45 -16.67 20.75
C CYS A 222 -1.61 -17.86 21.24
N ASN A 223 -2.21 -19.03 21.49
CA ASN A 223 -1.49 -20.24 21.91
C ASN A 223 -0.58 -20.82 20.83
N ALA A 224 -0.73 -20.38 19.56
CA ALA A 224 0.16 -20.75 18.48
C ALA A 224 1.49 -19.97 18.47
N LEU A 225 1.68 -19.02 19.38
CA LEU A 225 2.86 -18.16 19.47
C LEU A 225 3.79 -18.62 20.59
N ASP A 226 5.09 -18.40 20.40
CA ASP A 226 6.09 -18.56 21.47
C ASP A 226 5.97 -17.43 22.50
N GLN A 227 6.43 -17.68 23.73
CA GLN A 227 6.62 -16.61 24.71
C GLN A 227 7.80 -15.70 24.33
N PRO A 228 7.73 -14.37 24.54
CA PRO A 228 6.68 -13.61 25.25
C PRO A 228 5.52 -13.13 24.35
N ASN A 229 5.47 -13.55 23.09
CA ASN A 229 4.51 -13.04 22.11
C ASN A 229 3.07 -13.52 22.40
N ALA A 230 2.90 -14.74 22.90
CA ALA A 230 1.61 -15.25 23.34
C ALA A 230 0.98 -14.35 24.42
N ASP A 231 1.74 -14.01 25.46
CA ASP A 231 1.32 -13.10 26.54
C ASP A 231 0.91 -11.72 26.03
N ALA A 232 1.70 -11.13 25.13
CA ALA A 232 1.40 -9.83 24.52
C ALA A 232 0.12 -9.88 23.68
N CYS A 233 -0.09 -10.96 22.92
CA CYS A 233 -1.30 -11.20 22.16
C CYS A 233 -2.54 -11.29 23.09
N ILE A 234 -2.49 -12.12 24.13
CA ILE A 234 -3.58 -12.29 25.11
C ILE A 234 -3.92 -10.95 25.79
N GLN A 235 -2.91 -10.16 26.18
CA GLN A 235 -3.11 -8.84 26.78
C GLN A 235 -3.93 -7.91 25.87
N ILE A 236 -3.62 -7.87 24.57
CA ILE A 236 -4.35 -7.03 23.61
C ILE A 236 -5.82 -7.46 23.52
N ILE A 237 -6.09 -8.77 23.47
CA ILE A 237 -7.47 -9.28 23.42
C ILE A 237 -8.22 -8.95 24.72
N ALA A 238 -7.57 -9.12 25.87
CA ALA A 238 -8.15 -8.79 27.18
C ALA A 238 -8.56 -7.31 27.25
N ILE A 239 -7.70 -6.40 26.80
CA ILE A 239 -7.98 -4.95 26.75
C ILE A 239 -9.14 -4.65 25.80
N GLN A 240 -9.09 -5.16 24.57
CA GLN A 240 -10.12 -4.90 23.56
C GLN A 240 -11.51 -5.43 23.96
N THR A 241 -11.56 -6.56 24.66
CA THR A 241 -12.82 -7.20 25.10
C THR A 241 -13.25 -6.77 26.50
N ARG A 242 -12.45 -5.94 27.19
CA ARG A 242 -12.62 -5.59 28.61
C ARG A 242 -12.78 -6.81 29.53
N ASN A 243 -12.13 -7.92 29.20
CA ASN A 243 -12.22 -9.16 29.96
C ASN A 243 -10.99 -9.36 30.86
N ALA A 244 -11.13 -9.00 32.14
CA ALA A 244 -10.04 -9.12 33.12
C ALA A 244 -9.62 -10.57 33.38
N GLY A 245 -10.52 -11.54 33.18
CA GLY A 245 -10.21 -12.96 33.34
C GLY A 245 -9.21 -13.48 32.31
N LEU A 246 -9.13 -12.86 31.12
CA LEU A 246 -8.10 -13.19 30.14
C LEU A 246 -6.70 -12.78 30.60
N CYS A 247 -6.58 -11.75 31.45
CA CYS A 247 -5.28 -11.38 31.99
C CYS A 247 -4.68 -12.51 32.84
N ASP A 248 -5.51 -13.35 33.49
CA ASP A 248 -5.02 -14.49 34.27
C ASP A 248 -4.37 -15.60 33.42
N GLN A 249 -4.59 -15.60 32.10
CA GLN A 249 -3.95 -16.52 31.16
C GLN A 249 -2.52 -16.09 30.77
N ILE A 250 -2.11 -14.87 31.10
CA ILE A 250 -0.77 -14.34 30.79
C ILE A 250 0.26 -14.95 31.75
N GLU A 251 1.28 -15.64 31.25
CA GLU A 251 2.28 -16.31 32.08
C GLU A 251 3.20 -15.32 32.81
N THR A 252 3.64 -14.27 32.13
CA THR A 252 4.54 -13.25 32.66
C THR A 252 3.84 -12.37 33.68
N SER A 253 4.19 -12.52 34.97
CA SER A 253 3.56 -11.80 36.08
C SER A 253 3.49 -10.28 35.89
N ARG A 254 4.55 -9.66 35.33
CA ARG A 254 4.57 -8.22 35.07
C ARG A 254 3.52 -7.80 34.03
N LEU A 255 3.36 -8.57 32.95
CA LEU A 255 2.37 -8.29 31.90
C LEU A 255 0.96 -8.58 32.40
N ARG A 256 0.78 -9.63 33.21
CA ARG A 256 -0.50 -9.98 33.85
C ARG A 256 -1.06 -8.85 34.70
N GLU A 257 -0.25 -8.31 35.62
CA GLU A 257 -0.68 -7.20 36.47
C GLU A 257 -0.91 -5.91 35.67
N GLY A 258 -0.05 -5.63 34.68
CA GLY A 258 -0.27 -4.52 33.75
C GLY A 258 -1.59 -4.63 32.98
N CYS A 259 -1.92 -5.82 32.49
CA CYS A 259 -3.18 -6.13 31.82
C CYS A 259 -4.38 -5.85 32.72
N LYS A 260 -4.38 -6.36 33.96
CA LYS A 260 -5.48 -6.16 34.92
C LYS A 260 -5.77 -4.69 35.20
N ASN A 261 -4.71 -3.87 35.29
CA ASN A 261 -4.84 -2.44 35.50
C ASN A 261 -5.43 -1.74 34.26
N LEU A 262 -4.96 -2.07 33.06
CA LEU A 262 -5.44 -1.47 31.81
C LEU A 262 -6.90 -1.85 31.49
N VAL A 263 -7.31 -3.08 31.78
CA VAL A 263 -8.69 -3.52 31.53
C VAL A 263 -9.70 -2.77 32.41
N ARG A 264 -9.32 -2.40 33.64
CA ARG A 264 -10.17 -1.69 34.60
C ARG A 264 -10.28 -0.17 34.37
N ALA A 265 -9.36 0.41 33.60
CA ALA A 265 -9.27 1.84 33.33
C ALA A 265 -10.22 2.28 32.20
#